data_AF-A0A0Q6KCV5-F1
#
_entry.id   AF-A0A0Q6KCV5-F1
#
_cell.length_a   1.000
_cell.length_b   1.000
_cell.length_c   1.000
_cell.angle_alpha   90.00
_cell.angle_beta   90.00
_cell.angle_gamma   90.00
#
_symmetry.space_group_name_H-M   'P 1'
#
loop_
_entity.id
_entity.type
_entity.pdbx_description
1 polymer ?
#
loop_
_entity_poly.entity_id
_entity_poly.type
_entity_poly.pdbx_seq_one_letter_code
_entity_poly.pdbx_strand_id
1 'polypeptide(L)'
;MSGWAARYKLLPSGARQITALLLPGDLCDLRCTMLARMDQGIMALTPVRVAYILPQAINALERTDPMVGHALAWCSLVEQAILRAWIVNMGRRHALERVAHLFCELSERLAMIAPDGQGPRFYPLTQEEIADTLGLTPVHVNRVLQDLRSRAMITSRRGGLTVLDLVGLQRLAGFNGAYLRPQTVPVAELAIA
;
A
#
# COMPACT_ATOMS: atom_id res chain seq x y z
N MET A 1 4.95 2.14 -16.11
CA MET A 1 3.69 2.63 -15.49
C MET A 1 4.05 3.73 -14.49
N SER A 2 3.16 4.66 -14.18
CA SER A 2 3.46 5.81 -13.29
C SER A 2 2.23 6.29 -12.52
N GLY A 3 2.46 7.04 -11.42
CA GLY A 3 1.41 7.62 -10.60
C GLY A 3 0.93 6.71 -9.46
N TRP A 4 0.02 7.24 -8.65
CA TRP A 4 -0.56 6.56 -7.49
C TRP A 4 -2.06 6.39 -7.69
N ALA A 5 -2.56 5.23 -7.30
CA ALA A 5 -3.99 4.94 -7.27
C ALA A 5 -4.37 4.35 -5.90
N ALA A 6 -5.65 4.17 -5.66
CA ALA A 6 -6.16 3.49 -4.49
C ALA A 6 -7.32 2.58 -4.83
N ARG A 7 -7.42 1.48 -4.08
CA ARG A 7 -8.66 0.72 -3.99
C ARG A 7 -9.45 1.19 -2.78
N TYR A 8 -10.76 1.26 -2.94
CA TYR A 8 -11.64 1.76 -1.89
C TYR A 8 -13.00 1.07 -1.86
N LYS A 9 -13.65 1.13 -0.70
CA LYS A 9 -15.07 0.85 -0.53
C LYS A 9 -15.81 2.12 -0.09
N LEU A 10 -17.04 2.25 -0.58
CA LEU A 10 -17.98 3.27 -0.12
C LEU A 10 -18.98 2.64 0.82
N LEU A 11 -19.26 3.33 1.93
CA LEU A 11 -20.37 3.01 2.80
C LEU A 11 -21.65 3.65 2.25
N PRO A 12 -22.84 3.16 2.64
CA PRO A 12 -24.11 3.80 2.27
C PRO A 12 -24.20 5.28 2.67
N SER A 13 -23.46 5.70 3.70
CA SER A 13 -23.35 7.10 4.13
C SER A 13 -22.51 7.99 3.19
N GLY A 14 -21.88 7.42 2.17
CA GLY A 14 -20.92 8.11 1.31
C GLY A 14 -19.49 8.16 1.88
N ALA A 15 -19.28 7.71 3.13
CA ALA A 15 -17.95 7.60 3.70
C ALA A 15 -17.10 6.59 2.91
N ARG A 16 -15.81 6.87 2.78
CA ARG A 16 -14.86 6.07 2.01
C ARG A 16 -13.84 5.43 2.93
N GLN A 17 -13.53 4.16 2.68
CA GLN A 17 -12.37 3.49 3.25
C GLN A 17 -11.45 3.10 2.10
N ILE A 18 -10.22 3.61 2.12
CA ILE A 18 -9.16 3.13 1.24
C ILE A 18 -8.65 1.80 1.80
N THR A 19 -8.66 0.78 0.95
CA THR A 19 -8.28 -0.60 1.29
C THR A 19 -6.93 -0.99 0.70
N ALA A 20 -6.39 -0.21 -0.23
CA ALA A 20 -5.01 -0.32 -0.70
C ALA A 20 -4.55 0.99 -1.33
N LEU A 21 -3.29 1.34 -1.12
CA LEU A 21 -2.58 2.33 -1.93
C LEU A 21 -1.78 1.56 -2.99
N LEU A 22 -2.00 1.89 -4.27
CA LEU A 22 -1.39 1.25 -5.43
C LEU A 22 -0.26 2.14 -5.96
N LEU A 23 0.94 1.59 -6.00
CA LEU A 23 2.16 2.22 -6.48
C LEU A 23 2.50 1.76 -7.91
N PRO A 24 3.42 2.44 -8.63
CA PRO A 24 3.88 1.97 -9.92
C PRO A 24 4.41 0.53 -9.85
N GLY A 25 3.80 -0.37 -10.63
CA GLY A 25 4.14 -1.80 -10.64
C GLY A 25 3.11 -2.68 -9.93
N ASP A 26 2.24 -2.09 -9.09
CA ASP A 26 1.17 -2.84 -8.45
C ASP A 26 0.06 -3.20 -9.44
N LEU A 27 -0.56 -4.36 -9.21
CA LEU A 27 -1.74 -4.81 -9.95
C LEU A 27 -3.00 -4.16 -9.36
N CYS A 28 -3.81 -3.54 -10.23
CA CYS A 28 -5.05 -2.89 -9.83
C CYS A 28 -6.13 -3.90 -9.38
N ASP A 29 -6.14 -5.09 -9.97
CA ASP A 29 -6.99 -6.20 -9.52
C ASP A 29 -6.37 -7.54 -9.92
N LEU A 30 -5.92 -8.30 -8.92
CA LEU A 30 -5.39 -9.65 -9.08
C LEU A 30 -6.48 -10.69 -9.39
N ARG A 31 -7.75 -10.35 -9.19
CA ARG A 31 -8.88 -11.30 -9.26
C ARG A 31 -9.70 -11.17 -10.54
N CYS A 32 -9.23 -10.37 -11.50
CA CYS A 32 -9.93 -10.08 -12.75
C CYS A 32 -10.14 -11.32 -13.64
N THR A 33 -9.40 -12.41 -13.40
CA THR A 33 -9.54 -13.70 -14.09
C THR A 33 -10.54 -14.65 -13.42
N MET A 34 -10.87 -14.43 -12.14
CA MET A 34 -11.65 -15.37 -11.32
C MET A 34 -13.02 -14.83 -10.91
N LEU A 35 -13.16 -13.50 -10.75
CA LEU A 35 -14.39 -12.86 -10.30
C LEU A 35 -15.02 -12.05 -11.43
N ALA A 36 -16.31 -12.26 -11.67
CA ALA A 36 -17.05 -11.53 -12.70
C ALA A 36 -17.27 -10.04 -12.35
N ARG A 37 -17.11 -9.66 -11.08
CA ARG A 37 -17.34 -8.29 -10.61
C ARG A 37 -16.39 -7.93 -9.47
N MET A 38 -15.75 -6.77 -9.59
CA MET A 38 -15.00 -6.16 -8.50
C MET A 38 -15.93 -5.70 -7.39
N ASP A 39 -15.58 -6.03 -6.16
CA ASP A 39 -16.31 -5.65 -4.94
C ASP A 39 -15.86 -4.31 -4.35
N GLN A 40 -14.94 -3.63 -5.04
CA GLN A 40 -14.28 -2.39 -4.61
C GLN A 40 -14.01 -1.50 -5.82
N GLY A 41 -13.98 -0.18 -5.60
CA GLY A 41 -13.64 0.80 -6.62
C GLY A 41 -12.12 1.01 -6.71
N ILE A 42 -11.66 1.53 -7.85
CA ILE A 42 -10.30 2.03 -8.03
C ILE A 42 -10.39 3.51 -8.41
N MET A 43 -9.53 4.33 -7.81
CA MET A 43 -9.41 5.75 -8.15
C MET A 43 -7.95 6.15 -8.31
N ALA A 44 -7.68 7.11 -9.19
CA ALA A 44 -6.38 7.74 -9.30
C ALA A 44 -6.22 8.80 -8.19
N LEU A 45 -5.10 8.78 -7.47
CA LEU A 45 -4.72 9.80 -6.49
C LEU A 45 -3.85 10.89 -7.12
N THR A 46 -3.11 10.52 -8.16
CA THR A 46 -2.34 11.42 -9.03
C THR A 46 -2.67 11.13 -10.49
N PRO A 47 -2.18 11.91 -11.47
CA PRO A 47 -2.17 11.44 -12.86
C PRO A 47 -1.49 10.07 -12.95
N VAL A 48 -2.17 9.08 -13.53
CA VAL A 48 -1.71 7.69 -13.64
C VAL A 48 -1.50 7.25 -15.08
N ARG A 49 -0.52 6.37 -15.29
CA ARG A 49 -0.35 5.60 -16.53
C ARG A 49 -0.38 4.12 -16.20
N VAL A 50 -1.46 3.47 -16.60
CA VAL A 50 -1.74 2.06 -16.34
C VAL A 50 -1.58 1.23 -17.61
N ALA A 51 -1.26 -0.06 -17.46
CA ALA A 51 -1.38 -1.04 -18.53
C ALA A 51 -2.72 -1.77 -18.37
N TYR A 52 -3.48 -1.89 -19.46
CA TYR A 52 -4.70 -2.68 -19.48
C TYR A 52 -4.39 -4.07 -20.04
N ILE A 53 -4.67 -5.10 -19.23
CA ILE A 53 -4.44 -6.50 -19.61
C ILE A 53 -5.78 -7.21 -19.56
N LEU A 54 -6.12 -7.88 -20.65
CA LEU A 54 -7.34 -8.67 -20.74
C LEU A 54 -7.21 -9.94 -19.89
N PRO A 55 -8.26 -10.36 -19.14
CA PRO A 55 -8.23 -11.59 -18.36
C PRO A 55 -7.86 -12.82 -19.20
N GLN A 56 -8.28 -12.87 -20.47
CA GLN A 56 -7.94 -13.99 -21.36
C GLN A 56 -6.44 -14.07 -21.65
N ALA A 57 -5.74 -12.93 -21.68
CA ALA A 57 -4.29 -12.90 -21.89
C ALA A 57 -3.54 -13.44 -20.67
N ILE A 58 -3.97 -13.07 -19.46
CA ILE A 58 -3.40 -13.63 -18.22
C ILE A 58 -3.64 -15.15 -18.17
N ASN A 59 -4.87 -15.59 -18.42
CA ASN A 59 -5.20 -17.02 -18.45
C ASN A 59 -4.39 -17.80 -19.49
N ALA A 60 -4.08 -17.19 -20.64
CA ALA A 60 -3.22 -17.81 -21.64
C ALA A 60 -1.77 -17.90 -21.15
N LEU A 61 -1.24 -16.83 -20.54
CA LEU A 61 0.11 -16.80 -19.99
C LEU A 61 0.30 -17.83 -18.88
N GLU A 62 -0.63 -17.96 -17.94
CA GLU A 62 -0.57 -18.96 -16.87
C GLU A 62 -0.54 -20.40 -17.40
N ARG A 63 -1.22 -20.67 -18.52
CA ARG A 63 -1.19 -21.99 -19.16
C ARG A 63 0.14 -22.28 -19.86
N THR A 64 0.79 -21.26 -20.39
CA THR A 64 2.06 -21.41 -21.13
C THR A 64 3.29 -21.32 -20.22
N ASP A 65 3.19 -20.61 -19.11
CA ASP A 65 4.28 -20.41 -18.15
C ASP A 65 3.75 -20.45 -16.70
N PRO A 66 3.95 -21.57 -15.98
CA PRO A 66 3.56 -21.72 -14.58
C PRO A 66 4.19 -20.69 -13.62
N MET A 67 5.29 -20.03 -14.01
CA MET A 67 5.92 -18.97 -13.20
C MET A 67 5.06 -17.71 -13.12
N VAL A 68 4.23 -17.45 -14.14
CA VAL A 68 3.26 -16.34 -14.10
C VAL A 68 2.24 -16.58 -12.98
N GLY A 69 1.70 -17.80 -12.88
CA GLY A 69 0.76 -18.16 -11.82
C GLY A 69 1.39 -18.06 -10.43
N HIS A 70 2.63 -18.51 -10.27
CA HIS A 70 3.37 -18.36 -9.02
C HIS A 70 3.60 -16.88 -8.65
N ALA A 71 3.96 -16.04 -9.62
CA ALA A 71 4.15 -14.61 -9.40
C ALA A 71 2.84 -13.93 -8.97
N LEU A 72 1.71 -14.27 -9.58
CA LEU A 72 0.39 -13.72 -9.22
C LEU A 72 -0.07 -14.20 -7.83
N ALA A 73 0.19 -15.47 -7.49
CA ALA A 73 -0.07 -16.00 -6.15
C ALA A 73 0.80 -15.28 -5.10
N TRP A 74 2.07 -15.03 -5.42
CA TRP A 74 2.98 -14.26 -4.57
C TRP A 74 2.47 -12.84 -4.32
N CYS A 75 2.10 -12.12 -5.39
CA CYS A 75 1.51 -10.78 -5.28
C CYS A 75 0.26 -10.79 -4.38
N SER A 76 -0.59 -11.81 -4.50
CA SER A 76 -1.78 -11.97 -3.65
C SER A 76 -1.41 -12.18 -2.17
N LEU A 77 -0.37 -12.97 -1.88
CA LEU A 77 0.09 -13.19 -0.50
C LEU A 77 0.65 -11.91 0.13
N VAL A 78 1.41 -11.12 -0.63
CA VAL A 78 1.91 -9.80 -0.19
C VAL A 78 0.74 -8.86 0.09
N GLU A 79 -0.24 -8.78 -0.81
CA GLU A 79 -1.43 -7.94 -0.62
C GLU A 79 -2.19 -8.32 0.66
N GLN A 80 -2.41 -9.62 0.88
CA GLN A 80 -3.09 -10.10 2.09
C GLN A 80 -2.26 -9.82 3.35
N ALA A 81 -0.93 -9.86 3.27
CA ALA A 81 -0.05 -9.53 4.38
C ALA A 81 -0.14 -8.04 4.75
N ILE A 82 -0.17 -7.14 3.74
CA ILE A 82 -0.40 -5.71 3.93
C ILE A 82 -1.77 -5.47 4.58
N LEU A 83 -2.83 -6.11 4.07
CA LEU A 83 -4.18 -5.98 4.65
C LEU A 83 -4.23 -6.40 6.12
N ARG A 84 -3.59 -7.52 6.49
CA ARG A 84 -3.50 -7.95 7.90
C ARG A 84 -2.72 -6.93 8.75
N ALA A 85 -1.61 -6.40 8.23
CA ALA A 85 -0.85 -5.37 8.91
C ALA A 85 -1.69 -4.10 9.14
N TRP A 86 -2.52 -3.70 8.17
CA TRP A 86 -3.42 -2.56 8.29
C TRP A 86 -4.55 -2.82 9.30
N ILE A 87 -5.10 -4.04 9.38
CA ILE A 87 -6.07 -4.42 10.41
C ILE A 87 -5.46 -4.25 11.81
N VAL A 88 -4.25 -4.76 12.04
CA VAL A 88 -3.54 -4.59 13.32
C VAL A 88 -3.26 -3.11 13.61
N ASN A 89 -2.82 -2.36 12.59
CA ASN A 89 -2.54 -0.94 12.69
C ASN A 89 -3.78 -0.16 13.15
N MET A 90 -4.92 -0.38 12.49
CA MET A 90 -6.19 0.27 12.82
C MET A 90 -6.81 -0.24 14.14
N GLY A 91 -6.55 -1.48 14.53
CA GLY A 91 -7.13 -2.08 15.72
C GLY A 91 -6.37 -1.79 17.01
N ARG A 92 -5.04 -1.63 16.95
CA ARG A 92 -4.19 -1.65 18.16
C ARG A 92 -3.20 -0.50 18.29
N ARG A 93 -2.88 0.23 17.22
CA ARG A 93 -1.97 1.39 17.29
C ARG A 93 -2.72 2.69 17.55
N HIS A 94 -2.07 3.62 18.23
CA HIS A 94 -2.54 5.00 18.37
C HIS A 94 -2.37 5.77 17.06
N ALA A 95 -3.11 6.86 16.87
CA ALA A 95 -3.16 7.57 15.59
C ALA A 95 -1.79 8.05 15.08
N LEU A 96 -0.93 8.51 15.99
CA LEU A 96 0.45 8.92 15.67
C LEU A 96 1.26 7.75 15.09
N GLU A 97 1.21 6.59 15.73
CA GLU A 97 1.91 5.38 15.30
C GLU A 97 1.32 4.85 13.98
N ARG A 98 0.00 4.95 13.77
CA ARG A 98 -0.66 4.55 12.52
C ARG A 98 -0.13 5.31 11.32
N VAL A 99 -0.05 6.63 11.44
CA VAL A 99 0.45 7.52 10.38
C VAL A 99 1.94 7.29 10.14
N ALA A 100 2.73 7.14 11.21
CA ALA A 100 4.15 6.83 11.08
C ALA A 100 4.38 5.48 10.38
N HIS A 101 3.59 4.45 10.73
CA HIS A 101 3.65 3.14 10.10
C HIS A 101 3.32 3.20 8.62
N LEU A 102 2.30 3.97 8.22
CA LEU A 102 1.94 4.15 6.82
C LEU A 102 3.10 4.72 6.01
N PHE A 103 3.77 5.76 6.54
CA PHE A 103 4.93 6.34 5.85
C PHE A 103 6.12 5.37 5.78
N CYS A 104 6.34 4.54 6.80
CA CYS A 104 7.38 3.52 6.77
C CYS A 104 7.09 2.47 5.70
N GLU A 105 5.86 1.96 5.65
CA GLU A 105 5.43 0.99 4.64
C GLU A 105 5.61 1.54 3.22
N LEU A 106 5.11 2.76 2.97
CA LEU A 106 5.22 3.39 1.66
C LEU A 106 6.69 3.66 1.29
N SER A 107 7.53 4.07 2.25
CA SER A 107 8.97 4.26 2.03
C SER A 107 9.63 2.98 1.54
N GLU A 108 9.37 1.86 2.21
CA GLU A 108 9.94 0.57 1.85
C GLU A 108 9.42 0.06 0.50
N ARG A 109 8.12 0.21 0.23
CA ARG A 109 7.53 -0.18 -1.05
C ARG A 109 8.10 0.65 -2.21
N LEU A 110 8.29 1.95 -2.03
CA LEU A 110 8.88 2.83 -3.05
C LEU A 110 10.37 2.53 -3.28
N ALA A 111 11.11 2.17 -2.23
CA ALA A 111 12.52 1.77 -2.36
C ALA A 111 12.68 0.47 -3.17
N MET A 112 11.69 -0.43 -3.14
CA MET A 112 11.70 -1.65 -3.98
C MET A 112 11.47 -1.35 -5.47
N ILE A 113 10.84 -0.23 -5.81
CA ILE A 113 10.55 0.18 -7.20
C ILE A 113 11.72 0.95 -7.82
N ALA A 114 12.43 1.76 -7.03
CA ALA A 114 13.55 2.59 -7.48
C ALA A 114 14.75 2.46 -6.52
N PRO A 115 15.60 1.43 -6.69
CA PRO A 115 16.70 1.11 -5.77
C PRO A 115 17.83 2.16 -5.76
N ASP A 116 17.93 2.98 -6.81
CA ASP A 116 19.12 3.76 -7.19
C ASP A 116 19.32 5.05 -6.37
N GLY A 117 18.82 5.09 -5.13
CA GLY A 117 19.46 5.93 -4.11
C GLY A 117 18.78 7.24 -3.71
N GLN A 118 17.45 7.29 -3.74
CA GLN A 118 16.62 8.12 -2.85
C GLN A 118 15.16 7.87 -3.24
N GLY A 119 14.56 6.78 -2.73
CA GLY A 119 13.13 6.56 -2.87
C GLY A 119 12.39 7.87 -2.53
N PRO A 120 11.35 8.25 -3.28
CA PRO A 120 10.72 9.54 -3.12
C PRO A 120 10.29 9.69 -1.66
N ARG A 121 10.94 10.62 -0.96
CA ARG A 121 10.50 11.06 0.37
C ARG A 121 9.19 11.81 0.28
N PHE A 122 8.69 12.08 -0.92
CA PHE A 122 7.46 12.79 -1.20
C PHE A 122 6.30 11.81 -1.43
N TYR A 123 5.24 12.01 -0.67
CA TYR A 123 4.02 11.22 -0.68
C TYR A 123 2.88 12.12 -1.16
N PRO A 124 2.34 11.92 -2.38
CA PRO A 124 1.28 12.74 -2.94
C PRO A 124 -0.08 12.34 -2.36
N LEU A 125 -0.20 12.41 -1.03
CA LEU A 125 -1.41 12.06 -0.30
C LEU A 125 -1.93 13.31 0.44
N THR A 126 -3.23 13.52 0.30
CA THR A 126 -4.00 14.50 1.05
C THR A 126 -4.30 13.99 2.46
N GLN A 127 -4.73 14.90 3.35
CA GLN A 127 -5.14 14.53 4.70
C GLN A 127 -6.39 13.64 4.69
N GLU A 128 -7.29 13.86 3.74
CA GLU A 128 -8.49 13.04 3.53
C GLU A 128 -8.13 11.63 3.09
N GLU A 129 -7.21 11.47 2.14
CA GLU A 129 -6.78 10.12 1.72
C GLU A 129 -6.05 9.37 2.84
N ILE A 130 -5.25 10.06 3.67
CA ILE A 130 -4.64 9.45 4.85
C ILE A 130 -5.71 9.05 5.88
N ALA A 131 -6.73 9.89 6.07
CA ALA A 131 -7.85 9.64 6.96
C ALA A 131 -8.64 8.39 6.51
N ASP A 132 -9.02 8.35 5.24
CA ASP A 132 -9.72 7.24 4.59
C ASP A 132 -8.89 5.95 4.58
N THR A 133 -7.56 6.05 4.57
CA THR A 133 -6.66 4.88 4.64
C THR A 133 -6.59 4.31 6.05
N LEU A 134 -6.54 5.17 7.08
CA LEU A 134 -6.23 4.77 8.47
C LEU A 134 -7.45 4.67 9.39
N GLY A 135 -8.65 4.89 8.84
CA GLY A 135 -9.88 4.94 9.62
C GLY A 135 -9.87 6.06 10.66
N LEU A 136 -9.30 7.22 10.30
CA LEU A 136 -9.22 8.41 11.13
C LEU A 136 -10.11 9.50 10.55
N THR A 137 -10.40 10.56 11.32
CA THR A 137 -11.02 11.76 10.76
C THR A 137 -9.96 12.69 10.18
N PRO A 138 -10.27 13.51 9.16
CA PRO A 138 -9.32 14.48 8.60
C PRO A 138 -8.76 15.45 9.67
N VAL A 139 -9.60 15.86 10.63
CA VAL A 139 -9.16 16.72 11.76
C VAL A 139 -8.17 15.99 12.68
N HIS A 140 -8.36 14.69 12.93
CA HIS A 140 -7.41 13.90 13.71
C HIS A 140 -6.08 13.74 12.95
N VAL A 141 -6.15 13.41 11.65
CA VAL A 141 -4.97 13.35 10.78
C VAL A 141 -4.22 14.69 10.79
N ASN A 142 -4.92 15.82 10.70
CA ASN A 142 -4.30 17.14 10.76
C ASN A 142 -3.46 17.34 12.03
N ARG A 143 -4.02 17.02 13.21
CA ARG A 143 -3.32 17.11 14.50
C ARG A 143 -2.10 16.19 14.56
N VAL A 144 -2.23 14.95 14.08
CA VAL A 144 -1.11 14.00 14.03
C VAL A 144 0.00 14.52 13.11
N LEU A 145 -0.33 15.05 11.94
CA LEU A 145 0.65 15.63 11.02
C LEU A 145 1.30 16.89 11.60
N GLN A 146 0.59 17.68 12.40
CA GLN A 146 1.18 18.81 13.13
C GLN A 146 2.20 18.34 14.18
N ASP A 147 1.88 17.28 14.94
CA ASP A 147 2.82 16.68 15.91
C ASP A 147 4.07 16.10 15.21
N LEU A 148 3.90 15.38 14.09
CA LEU A 148 5.06 14.89 13.33
C LEU A 148 5.92 16.02 12.74
N ARG A 149 5.32 17.18 12.40
CA ARG A 149 6.06 18.36 11.96
C ARG A 149 6.81 19.04 13.11
N SER A 150 6.20 19.18 14.28
CA SER A 150 6.87 19.78 15.45
C SER A 150 8.07 18.94 15.91
N ARG A 151 8.01 17.62 15.69
CA ARG A 151 9.12 16.67 15.89
C ARG A 151 10.14 16.64 14.74
N ALA A 152 9.99 17.47 13.72
CA ALA A 152 10.83 17.51 12.52
C ALA A 152 10.93 16.16 11.75
N MET A 153 9.94 15.28 11.89
CA MET A 153 9.92 13.98 11.22
C MET A 153 9.38 14.07 9.79
N ILE A 154 8.47 15.02 9.54
CA ILE A 154 7.90 15.29 8.23
C ILE A 154 7.82 16.79 7.96
N THR A 155 7.63 17.16 6.69
CA THR A 155 7.20 18.50 6.28
C THR A 155 6.08 18.40 5.23
N SER A 156 5.36 19.51 4.99
CA SER A 156 4.40 19.61 3.90
C SER A 156 5.01 20.36 2.73
N ARG A 157 4.69 19.92 1.51
CA ARG A 157 4.87 20.70 0.30
C ARG A 157 3.55 20.76 -0.46
N ARG A 158 3.45 21.64 -1.46
CA ARG A 158 2.27 21.68 -2.32
C ARG A 158 2.03 20.30 -2.92
N GLY A 159 0.84 19.74 -2.70
CA GLY A 159 0.44 18.45 -3.25
C GLY A 159 0.88 17.20 -2.46
N GLY A 160 1.48 17.34 -1.26
CA GLY A 160 1.81 16.15 -0.46
C GLY A 160 2.70 16.39 0.76
N LEU A 161 3.24 15.30 1.29
CA LEU A 161 4.06 15.27 2.50
C LEU A 161 5.47 14.79 2.16
N THR A 162 6.48 15.28 2.88
CA THR A 162 7.86 14.83 2.75
C THR A 162 8.36 14.24 4.06
N VAL A 163 8.89 13.01 4.04
CA VAL A 163 9.52 12.37 5.20
C VAL A 163 10.97 12.84 5.35
N LEU A 164 11.27 13.43 6.50
CA LEU A 164 12.59 13.95 6.86
C LEU A 164 13.39 12.91 7.67
N ASP A 165 12.74 12.27 8.65
CA ASP A 165 13.36 11.27 9.53
C ASP A 165 12.61 9.93 9.47
N LEU A 166 12.97 9.09 8.51
CA LEU A 166 12.38 7.75 8.37
C LEU A 166 12.71 6.85 9.57
N VAL A 167 13.92 6.93 10.11
CA VAL A 167 14.37 6.11 11.25
C VAL A 167 13.60 6.49 12.51
N GLY A 168 13.34 7.78 12.72
CA GLY A 168 12.45 8.28 13.77
C GLY A 168 11.03 7.74 13.63
N LEU A 169 10.46 7.77 12.42
CA LEU A 169 9.13 7.21 12.15
C LEU A 169 9.08 5.69 12.39
N GLN A 170 10.10 4.95 11.99
CA GLN A 170 10.19 3.50 12.22
C GLN A 170 10.19 3.17 13.71
N ARG A 171 11.00 3.89 14.50
CA ARG A 171 11.03 3.74 15.97
C ARG A 171 9.69 4.10 16.59
N LEU A 172 9.09 5.22 16.18
CA LEU A 172 7.79 5.69 16.67
C LEU A 172 6.67 4.69 16.39
N ALA A 173 6.69 4.03 15.23
CA ALA A 173 5.66 3.07 14.82
C ALA A 173 5.91 1.64 15.32
N GLY A 174 7.09 1.36 15.89
CA GLY A 174 7.56 -0.03 16.07
C GLY A 174 7.51 -0.79 14.75
N PHE A 175 7.95 -0.16 13.67
CA PHE A 175 7.76 -0.67 12.31
C PHE A 175 8.66 -1.88 12.04
N ASN A 176 8.06 -2.95 11.50
CA ASN A 176 8.75 -4.12 10.98
C ASN A 176 8.16 -4.48 9.61
N GLY A 177 8.95 -4.29 8.55
CA GLY A 177 8.54 -4.49 7.16
C GLY A 177 8.56 -5.93 6.67
N ALA A 178 8.80 -6.92 7.52
CA ALA A 178 8.90 -8.34 7.11
C ALA A 178 7.68 -8.83 6.32
N TYR A 179 6.48 -8.29 6.58
CA TYR A 179 5.26 -8.65 5.85
C TYR A 179 5.23 -8.19 4.39
N LEU A 180 6.08 -7.21 4.01
CA LEU A 180 6.24 -6.76 2.63
C LEU A 180 7.10 -7.71 1.78
N ARG A 181 7.83 -8.61 2.44
CA ARG A 181 8.66 -9.64 1.83
C ARG A 181 8.33 -10.96 2.53
N PRO A 182 7.16 -11.57 2.24
CA PRO A 182 6.89 -12.92 2.68
C PRO A 182 8.12 -13.77 2.35
N GLN A 183 8.58 -14.63 3.26
CA GLN A 183 9.67 -15.53 2.92
C GLN A 183 9.08 -16.66 2.08
N THR A 184 9.66 -16.96 0.93
CA THR A 184 9.37 -18.21 0.22
C THR A 184 10.00 -19.33 1.03
N VAL A 185 9.19 -20.26 1.52
CA VAL A 185 9.70 -21.59 1.86
C VAL A 185 10.02 -22.25 0.51
N PRO A 186 11.25 -22.75 0.28
CA PRO A 186 11.55 -23.52 -0.91
C PRO A 186 10.54 -24.68 -1.03
N VAL A 187 9.95 -24.88 -2.21
CA VAL A 187 8.94 -25.94 -2.44
C VAL A 187 9.45 -27.33 -2.02
N ALA A 188 10.77 -27.54 -2.03
CA ALA A 188 11.41 -28.77 -1.54
C ALA A 188 11.14 -29.08 -0.06
N GLU A 189 10.86 -28.08 0.79
CA GLU A 189 10.61 -28.26 2.22
C GLU A 189 9.12 -28.48 2.54
N LEU A 190 8.22 -28.20 1.60
CA LEU A 190 6.77 -28.39 1.78
C LEU A 190 6.32 -29.84 1.51
N ALA A 191 7.21 -30.73 1.05
CA ALA A 191 6.91 -32.12 0.75
C ALA A 191 7.07 -33.08 1.96
N ILE A 192 7.36 -32.58 3.16
CA ILE A 192 7.60 -33.41 4.37
C ILE A 192 6.77 -32.94 5.58
N ALA A 193 5.57 -32.39 5.36
CA ALA A 193 4.62 -32.09 6.44
C ALA A 193 3.26 -32.73 6.20
#